data_AF-A0A538R5N3-F1
#
_entry.id   AF-A0A538R5N3-F1
#
_cell.length_a   1.000
_cell.length_b   1.000
_cell.length_c   1.000
_cell.angle_alpha   90.00
_cell.angle_beta   90.00
_cell.angle_gamma   90.00
#
_symmetry.space_group_name_H-M   'P 1'
#
loop_
_entity.id
_entity.type
_entity.pdbx_description
1 polymer ?
#
loop_
_entity_poly.entity_id
_entity_poly.type
_entity_poly.pdbx_seq_one_letter_code
_entity_poly.pdbx_strand_id
1 'polypeptide(L)'
;EAGENDSIASDIENLTGGSGNDLLRGSSVANIIHGGAGNDTIEGGAGNDALYGDAGNDLIYGGAGNDLLVGGAGADTLVGGDGDDFIDSTDSPAANDTLIDCDGVNDSSGTPGTAPGTADALVKDGSDVGAQRCEL
;
A
#
# COMPACT_ATOMS: atom_id res chain seq x y z
N GLU A 1 10.48 -28.36 -3.55
CA GLU A 1 9.33 -28.40 -2.62
C GLU A 1 9.31 -27.01 -2.01
N ALA A 2 8.50 -26.07 -2.49
CA ALA A 2 7.06 -25.90 -2.31
C ALA A 2 6.70 -25.63 -0.83
N GLY A 3 6.46 -24.35 -0.52
CA GLY A 3 5.69 -23.92 0.65
C GLY A 3 6.50 -23.25 1.74
N GLU A 4 6.77 -21.96 1.60
CA GLU A 4 6.77 -21.06 2.75
C GLU A 4 5.49 -20.23 2.57
N ASN A 5 4.39 -20.68 3.19
CA ASN A 5 3.17 -19.87 3.32
C ASN A 5 3.45 -18.93 4.48
N ASP A 6 4.14 -17.82 4.20
CA ASP A 6 4.79 -17.04 5.26
C ASP A 6 3.85 -16.09 6.00
N SER A 7 3.85 -16.26 7.33
CA SER A 7 3.49 -15.32 8.39
C SER A 7 2.07 -14.72 8.44
N ILE A 8 1.16 -15.49 9.04
CA ILE A 8 0.05 -14.93 9.83
C ILE A 8 0.50 -14.81 11.28
N ALA A 9 0.92 -13.62 11.70
CA ALA A 9 1.35 -13.40 13.06
C ALA A 9 0.71 -12.13 13.63
N SER A 10 -0.22 -12.37 14.55
CA SER A 10 -1.11 -11.38 15.16
C SER A 10 -0.43 -10.31 16.03
N ASP A 11 0.89 -10.40 16.24
CA ASP A 11 1.69 -9.49 17.08
C ASP A 11 3.05 -9.13 16.42
N ILE A 12 3.21 -9.27 15.09
CA ILE A 12 4.51 -8.98 14.43
C ILE A 12 4.56 -7.54 13.95
N GLU A 13 5.44 -6.73 14.52
CA GLU A 13 5.67 -5.35 14.06
C GLU A 13 6.62 -5.26 12.84
N ASN A 14 7.28 -6.34 12.42
CA ASN A 14 8.28 -6.31 11.33
C ASN A 14 8.25 -7.61 10.51
N LEU A 15 7.53 -7.61 9.40
CA LEU A 15 7.36 -8.78 8.52
C LEU A 15 8.15 -8.61 7.21
N THR A 16 8.73 -9.70 6.70
CA THR A 16 9.44 -9.74 5.41
C THR A 16 9.13 -11.05 4.70
N GLY A 17 8.59 -11.01 3.47
CA GLY A 17 8.24 -12.19 2.65
C GLY A 17 9.46 -12.85 2.01
N GLY A 18 10.35 -12.05 1.43
CA GLY A 18 11.66 -12.51 0.98
C GLY A 18 11.72 -12.76 -0.53
N SER A 19 11.58 -14.01 -0.99
CA SER A 19 11.58 -14.31 -2.43
C SER A 19 10.46 -15.28 -2.75
N GLY A 20 9.63 -14.95 -3.73
CA GLY A 20 8.42 -15.71 -4.03
C GLY A 20 7.25 -14.76 -4.17
N ASN A 21 6.04 -15.32 -4.20
CA ASN A 21 4.83 -14.52 -4.13
C ASN A 21 4.26 -14.78 -2.75
N ASP A 22 4.28 -13.77 -1.90
CA ASP A 22 4.00 -13.89 -0.48
C ASP A 22 2.62 -13.30 -0.12
N LEU A 23 2.02 -13.81 0.96
CA LEU A 23 0.79 -13.26 1.54
C LEU A 23 1.09 -12.78 2.96
N LEU A 24 1.28 -11.48 3.11
CA LEU A 24 1.73 -10.84 4.34
C LEU A 24 0.57 -10.07 4.98
N ARG A 25 0.32 -10.32 6.26
CA ARG A 25 -0.77 -9.67 7.00
C ARG A 25 -0.27 -9.11 8.32
N GLY A 26 -0.48 -7.82 8.51
CA GLY A 26 -0.29 -7.10 9.75
C GLY A 26 -1.43 -7.36 10.74
N SER A 27 -1.60 -6.41 11.65
CA SER A 27 -2.34 -6.57 12.89
C SER A 27 -3.26 -5.38 13.13
N SER A 28 -3.49 -5.03 14.40
CA SER A 28 -4.27 -3.84 14.78
C SER A 28 -3.40 -2.73 15.39
N VAL A 29 -2.08 -2.91 15.30
CA VAL A 29 -1.05 -1.96 15.75
C VAL A 29 -0.14 -1.65 14.57
N ALA A 30 0.63 -0.56 14.66
CA ALA A 30 1.58 -0.17 13.63
C ALA A 30 2.55 -1.30 13.27
N ASN A 31 2.57 -1.65 11.99
CA ASN A 31 3.40 -2.70 11.39
C ASN A 31 4.36 -2.12 10.35
N ILE A 32 5.51 -2.75 10.18
CA ILE A 32 6.42 -2.54 9.04
C ILE A 32 6.46 -3.85 8.26
N ILE A 33 6.07 -3.84 6.99
CA ILE A 33 5.96 -5.04 6.16
C ILE A 33 6.70 -4.84 4.85
N HIS A 34 7.56 -5.78 4.50
CA HIS A 34 8.30 -5.85 3.24
C HIS A 34 7.89 -7.11 2.45
N GLY A 35 7.41 -6.94 1.23
CA GLY A 35 7.12 -8.03 0.29
C GLY A 35 8.39 -8.80 -0.06
N GLY A 36 9.34 -8.07 -0.66
CA GLY A 36 10.62 -8.61 -1.07
C GLY A 36 10.65 -8.77 -2.59
N ALA A 37 10.93 -9.97 -3.09
CA ALA A 37 11.02 -10.21 -4.52
C ALA A 37 9.95 -11.17 -5.00
N GLY A 38 9.14 -10.74 -5.96
CA GLY A 38 8.05 -11.48 -6.60
C GLY A 38 6.74 -10.72 -6.42
N ASN A 39 5.61 -11.34 -6.73
CA ASN A 39 4.32 -10.63 -6.72
C ASN A 39 3.61 -10.89 -5.40
N ASP A 40 3.66 -9.91 -4.51
CA ASP A 40 3.24 -10.07 -3.13
C ASP A 40 1.85 -9.49 -2.88
N THR A 41 1.20 -9.98 -1.83
CA THR A 41 -0.05 -9.41 -1.30
C THR A 41 0.16 -9.02 0.15
N ILE A 42 0.04 -7.73 0.44
CA ILE A 42 0.29 -7.13 1.75
C ILE A 42 -1.01 -6.51 2.27
N GLU A 43 -1.38 -6.83 3.51
CA GLU A 43 -2.52 -6.23 4.23
C GLU A 43 -2.03 -5.68 5.57
N GLY A 44 -2.02 -4.36 5.77
CA GLY A 44 -1.59 -3.71 7.01
C GLY A 44 -2.54 -3.98 8.18
N GLY A 45 -3.83 -3.79 7.94
CA GLY A 45 -4.88 -4.10 8.89
C GLY A 45 -5.39 -2.83 9.55
N ALA A 46 -5.22 -2.69 10.86
CA ALA A 46 -5.48 -1.42 11.53
C ALA A 46 -4.20 -0.93 12.19
N GLY A 47 -4.04 0.38 12.34
CA GLY A 47 -2.80 0.95 12.84
C GLY A 47 -2.28 1.99 11.87
N ASN A 48 -1.07 2.49 12.12
CA ASN A 48 -0.40 3.34 11.15
C ASN A 48 0.77 2.52 10.62
N ASP A 49 0.58 1.93 9.45
CA ASP A 49 1.46 0.90 8.92
C ASP A 49 2.44 1.50 7.89
N ALA A 50 3.57 0.81 7.69
CA ALA A 50 4.53 1.09 6.63
C ALA A 50 4.71 -0.17 5.79
N LEU A 51 4.14 -0.15 4.59
CA LEU A 51 4.01 -1.30 3.71
C LEU A 51 4.84 -1.09 2.44
N TYR A 52 5.73 -2.03 2.15
CA TYR A 52 6.66 -1.97 1.02
C TYR A 52 6.49 -3.24 0.17
N GLY A 53 6.09 -3.10 -1.10
CA GLY A 53 6.04 -4.22 -2.05
C GLY A 53 7.44 -4.69 -2.47
N ASP A 54 8.36 -3.74 -2.59
CA ASP A 54 9.74 -3.91 -3.03
C ASP A 54 9.86 -4.25 -4.52
N ALA A 55 9.93 -5.51 -4.94
CA ALA A 55 10.17 -5.84 -6.36
C ALA A 55 9.18 -6.87 -6.89
N GLY A 56 8.39 -6.49 -7.88
CA GLY A 56 7.40 -7.33 -8.53
C GLY A 56 6.13 -6.54 -8.79
N ASN A 57 5.06 -7.23 -9.14
CA ASN A 57 3.76 -6.59 -9.27
C ASN A 57 2.96 -6.89 -8.00
N ASP A 58 2.90 -5.91 -7.11
CA ASP A 58 2.42 -6.11 -5.75
C ASP A 58 0.99 -5.59 -5.57
N LEU A 59 0.31 -6.18 -4.58
CA LEU A 59 -1.02 -5.77 -4.15
C LEU A 59 -0.96 -5.39 -2.67
N ILE A 60 -1.11 -4.10 -2.37
CA ILE A 60 -0.92 -3.56 -1.03
C ILE A 60 -2.23 -2.92 -0.55
N TYR A 61 -2.68 -3.32 0.64
CA TYR A 61 -3.83 -2.75 1.35
C TYR A 61 -3.35 -2.16 2.68
N GLY A 62 -3.49 -0.86 2.89
CA GLY A 62 -3.19 -0.19 4.18
C GLY A 62 -4.17 -0.64 5.25
N GLY A 63 -5.45 -0.39 5.00
CA GLY A 63 -6.54 -0.79 5.89
C GLY A 63 -7.07 0.42 6.64
N ALA A 64 -6.98 0.47 7.96
CA ALA A 64 -7.50 1.56 8.76
C ALA A 64 -6.40 2.26 9.55
N GLY A 65 -6.33 3.58 9.44
CA GLY A 65 -5.35 4.45 10.08
C GLY A 65 -4.57 5.21 9.02
N ASN A 66 -3.46 5.83 9.41
CA ASN A 66 -2.69 6.66 8.48
C ASN A 66 -1.48 5.85 8.02
N ASP A 67 -1.54 5.31 6.81
CA ASP A 67 -0.57 4.34 6.33
C ASP A 67 0.43 4.95 5.34
N LEU A 68 1.59 4.32 5.24
CA LEU A 68 2.60 4.56 4.21
C LEU A 68 2.66 3.34 3.29
N LEU A 69 2.28 3.50 2.03
CA LEU A 69 2.34 2.43 1.04
C LEU A 69 3.38 2.77 -0.03
N VAL A 70 4.29 1.86 -0.28
CA VAL A 70 5.33 1.97 -1.31
C VAL A 70 5.29 0.72 -2.17
N GLY A 71 5.00 0.88 -3.47
CA GLY A 71 4.89 -0.25 -4.39
C GLY A 71 6.26 -0.84 -4.68
N GLY A 72 7.16 0.01 -5.15
CA GLY A 72 8.50 -0.38 -5.53
C GLY A 72 8.58 -0.63 -7.03
N ALA A 73 9.33 -1.64 -7.43
CA ALA A 73 9.64 -1.92 -8.82
C ALA A 73 8.64 -2.91 -9.44
N GLY A 74 7.73 -2.41 -10.26
CA GLY A 74 6.81 -3.22 -11.06
C GLY A 74 5.45 -2.57 -11.07
N ALA A 75 4.46 -3.23 -11.68
CA ALA A 75 3.13 -2.62 -11.86
C ALA A 75 2.26 -2.97 -10.67
N ASP A 76 2.12 -2.01 -9.77
CA ASP A 76 1.58 -2.26 -8.44
C ASP A 76 0.14 -1.78 -8.32
N THR A 77 -0.59 -2.35 -7.35
CA THR A 77 -1.90 -1.88 -6.93
C THR A 77 -1.87 -1.54 -5.44
N LEU A 78 -1.99 -0.26 -5.12
CA LEU A 78 -1.90 0.25 -3.75
C LEU A 78 -3.25 0.80 -3.34
N VAL A 79 -3.78 0.32 -2.23
CA VAL A 79 -5.07 0.71 -1.67
C VAL A 79 -4.85 1.21 -0.26
N GLY A 80 -4.96 2.52 -0.03
CA GLY A 80 -4.74 3.14 1.28
C GLY A 80 -5.77 2.64 2.31
N GLY A 81 -7.04 2.97 2.08
CA GLY A 81 -8.15 2.51 2.92
C GLY A 81 -8.77 3.69 3.66
N ASP A 82 -9.03 3.51 4.96
CA ASP A 82 -9.59 4.54 5.83
C ASP A 82 -8.47 5.32 6.53
N GLY A 83 -8.34 6.61 6.28
CA GLY A 83 -7.42 7.50 7.01
C GLY A 83 -6.54 8.31 6.08
N ASP A 84 -5.72 9.21 6.64
CA ASP A 84 -4.86 10.07 5.82
C ASP A 84 -3.62 9.27 5.37
N ASP A 85 -3.71 8.66 4.19
CA ASP A 85 -2.67 7.76 3.66
C ASP A 85 -1.64 8.47 2.78
N PHE A 86 -0.40 7.97 2.81
CA PHE A 86 0.68 8.39 1.91
C PHE A 86 1.08 7.24 0.99
N ILE A 87 0.94 7.46 -0.31
CA ILE A 87 1.20 6.44 -1.33
C ILE A 87 2.35 6.89 -2.24
N ASP A 88 3.48 6.19 -2.17
CA ASP A 88 4.67 6.45 -2.99
C ASP A 88 4.77 5.47 -4.16
N SER A 89 4.61 6.01 -5.37
CA SER A 89 4.82 5.33 -6.67
C SER A 89 5.97 5.96 -7.47
N THR A 90 6.78 6.81 -6.84
CA THR A 90 7.83 7.57 -7.56
C THR A 90 9.07 6.74 -7.90
N ASP A 91 9.12 5.50 -7.41
CA ASP A 91 10.17 4.50 -7.62
C ASP A 91 10.34 4.12 -9.10
N SER A 92 9.24 3.86 -9.81
CA SER A 92 9.29 3.20 -11.12
C SER A 92 8.42 3.89 -12.17
N PRO A 93 8.95 4.88 -12.93
CA PRO A 93 8.21 5.59 -13.98
C PRO A 93 7.85 4.73 -15.21
N ALA A 94 8.09 3.41 -15.18
CA ALA A 94 7.90 2.49 -16.30
C ALA A 94 6.78 1.45 -16.07
N ALA A 95 6.23 1.37 -14.85
CA ALA A 95 5.17 0.45 -14.52
C ALA A 95 3.93 1.26 -14.17
N ASN A 96 2.80 0.91 -14.78
CA ASN A 96 1.58 1.71 -14.68
C ASN A 96 0.87 1.36 -13.37
N ASP A 97 1.29 1.98 -12.28
CA ASP A 97 0.73 1.70 -10.96
C ASP A 97 -0.72 2.17 -10.86
N THR A 98 -1.52 1.42 -10.11
CA THR A 98 -2.91 1.72 -9.79
C THR A 98 -3.00 2.10 -8.32
N LEU A 99 -3.25 3.38 -8.04
CA LEU A 99 -3.40 3.87 -6.67
C LEU A 99 -4.88 4.15 -6.38
N ILE A 100 -5.36 3.65 -5.25
CA ILE A 100 -6.74 3.76 -4.79
C ILE A 100 -6.72 4.28 -3.36
N ASP A 101 -7.27 5.47 -3.16
CA ASP A 101 -7.46 6.07 -1.84
C ASP A 101 -8.96 6.35 -1.66
N CYS A 102 -9.52 5.86 -0.54
CA CYS A 102 -10.94 5.85 -0.27
C CYS A 102 -11.42 7.07 0.53
N ASP A 103 -10.54 7.95 1.01
CA ASP A 103 -10.92 9.18 1.72
C ASP A 103 -10.82 10.45 0.86
N GLY A 104 -10.11 10.35 -0.28
CA GLY A 104 -10.06 11.37 -1.32
C GLY A 104 -8.96 12.42 -1.13
N VAL A 105 -8.09 12.28 -0.13
CA VAL A 105 -6.85 13.06 0.03
C VAL A 105 -5.63 12.26 -0.43
N ASN A 106 -5.66 11.82 -1.68
CA ASN A 106 -4.49 11.36 -2.43
C ASN A 106 -3.32 12.37 -2.36
N ASP A 107 -2.43 12.22 -1.38
CA ASP A 107 -1.16 12.95 -1.28
C ASP A 107 -0.07 12.16 -2.00
N SER A 108 -0.28 11.93 -3.29
CA SER A 108 0.74 11.43 -4.19
C SER A 108 1.75 12.55 -4.48
N SER A 109 2.54 12.97 -3.49
CA SER A 109 3.71 13.80 -3.75
C SER A 109 4.75 13.71 -2.62
N GLY A 110 5.65 12.73 -2.76
CA GLY A 110 7.01 12.71 -2.24
C GLY A 110 7.37 13.81 -1.24
N THR A 111 7.06 13.60 0.05
CA THR A 111 7.87 13.94 1.24
C THR A 111 6.99 13.86 2.49
N PRO A 112 7.41 13.15 3.55
CA PRO A 112 6.73 13.22 4.83
C PRO A 112 6.81 14.66 5.38
N GLY A 113 5.69 15.39 5.39
CA GLY A 113 5.54 16.59 6.22
C GLY A 113 5.39 17.94 5.54
N THR A 114 4.83 18.04 4.33
CA THR A 114 4.40 19.35 3.79
C THR A 114 2.88 19.38 3.58
N ALA A 115 2.27 20.46 4.07
CA ALA A 115 0.82 20.66 4.20
C ALA A 115 -0.01 20.35 2.94
N PRO A 116 -1.30 19.97 3.10
CA PRO A 116 -2.17 19.56 2.01
C PRO A 116 -2.43 20.72 1.06
N GLY A 117 -2.13 20.51 -0.22
CA GLY A 117 -2.60 21.37 -1.28
C GLY A 117 -1.54 21.78 -2.30
N THR A 118 -1.23 20.89 -3.22
CA THR A 118 -1.26 21.15 -4.68
C THR A 118 -1.35 19.81 -5.40
N ALA A 119 -2.56 19.43 -5.80
CA ALA A 119 -2.81 18.21 -6.57
C ALA A 119 -2.06 18.22 -7.91
N ASP A 120 -1.42 17.11 -8.30
CA ASP A 120 -1.36 16.69 -9.71
C ASP A 120 -0.96 15.21 -9.88
N ALA A 121 -1.79 14.50 -10.65
CA ALA A 121 -1.55 13.25 -11.39
C ALA A 121 -1.46 11.90 -10.65
N LEU A 122 -2.60 11.35 -10.18
CA LEU A 122 -2.97 9.99 -10.59
C LEU A 122 -4.51 9.79 -10.60
N VAL A 123 -5.04 9.62 -11.81
CA VAL A 123 -6.43 9.30 -12.20
C VAL A 123 -7.56 10.06 -11.47
N LYS A 124 -7.85 11.27 -11.96
CA LYS A 124 -9.23 11.79 -11.99
C LYS A 124 -9.72 11.76 -13.43
N ASP A 125 -10.47 10.74 -13.82
CA ASP A 125 -11.44 10.87 -14.92
C ASP A 125 -12.86 10.78 -14.36
N GLY A 126 -13.49 11.95 -14.26
CA GLY A 126 -14.79 12.10 -14.90
C GLY A 126 -16.04 12.07 -14.03
N SER A 127 -15.99 12.17 -12.71
CA SER A 127 -17.13 12.66 -11.91
C SER A 127 -16.77 12.77 -10.44
N ASP A 128 -17.27 13.83 -9.80
CA ASP A 128 -17.57 13.82 -8.37
C ASP A 128 -18.54 12.66 -8.07
N VAL A 129 -18.03 11.42 -7.96
CA VAL A 129 -18.79 10.29 -7.42
C VAL A 129 -18.69 10.39 -5.92
N GLY A 130 -19.65 11.08 -5.33
CA GLY A 130 -19.88 11.05 -3.89
C GLY A 130 -19.81 9.61 -3.39
N ALA A 131 -19.03 9.39 -2.32
CA ALA A 131 -18.94 8.12 -1.61
C ALA A 131 -18.76 6.92 -2.55
N GLN A 132 -17.59 6.81 -3.20
CA GLN A 132 -17.10 5.47 -3.55
C GLN A 132 -16.77 4.78 -2.23
N ARG A 133 -17.78 4.08 -1.71
CA ARG A 133 -17.65 3.20 -0.56
C ARG A 133 -16.54 2.22 -0.90
N CYS A 134 -15.43 2.28 -0.17
CA CYS A 134 -14.54 1.15 0.04
C CYS A 134 -15.41 0.05 0.66
N GLU A 135 -16.08 -0.77 -0.16
CA GLU A 135 -16.76 -1.96 0.34
C GLU A 135 -15.82 -3.15 0.16
N LEU A 136 -15.52 -3.75 1.32
CA LEU A 136 -14.94 -5.07 1.56
C LEU A 136 -15.41 -6.14 0.56
#